data_AF-A0AAU4G047-F1
#
_entry.id   AF-A0AAU4G047-F1
#
_cell.length_a   1.000
_cell.length_b   1.000
_cell.length_c   1.000
_cell.angle_alpha   90.00
_cell.angle_beta   90.00
_cell.angle_gamma   90.00
#
_symmetry.space_group_name_H-M   'P 1'
#
loop_
_entity.id
_entity.type
_entity.pdbx_description
1 polymer ?
#
loop_
_entity_poly.entity_id
_entity_poly.type
_entity_poly.pdbx_seq_one_letter_code
_entity_poly.pdbx_strand_id
1 'polypeptide(L)'
;MTSTQARHTRRAVLQAAVDAGARCAGTDPDKFFRADGETYIEWQARRAEAIRFCSGCPMRAACEELALRDGDGDAQADEMVRAGLTGQELAAVRAAQAERLTAVVDADRDTEGRQLDALVTEFYAEACKNPDSSRNGGARNSVLRQSAQTERMRSLAVQARTIRIARRARSGWGVAA
;
A
#
# COMPACT_ATOMS: atom_id res chain seq x y z
N MET A 1 -3.27 -18.95 -4.81
CA MET A 1 -2.57 -17.64 -4.83
C MET A 1 -2.90 -16.93 -6.14
N THR A 2 -3.57 -15.78 -6.11
CA THR A 2 -3.90 -15.01 -7.34
C THR A 2 -2.73 -14.11 -7.75
N SER A 3 -2.65 -13.68 -9.01
CA SER A 3 -1.60 -12.77 -9.49
C SER A 3 -1.49 -11.49 -8.65
N THR A 4 -2.62 -10.92 -8.22
CA THR A 4 -2.68 -9.74 -7.34
C THR A 4 -2.15 -10.04 -5.94
N GLN A 5 -2.56 -11.15 -5.33
CA GLN A 5 -2.01 -11.55 -4.03
C GLN A 5 -0.53 -11.90 -4.10
N ALA A 6 -0.10 -12.57 -5.17
CA ALA A 6 1.30 -12.86 -5.44
C ALA A 6 2.13 -11.57 -5.58
N ARG A 7 1.55 -10.49 -6.14
CA ARG A 7 2.18 -9.16 -6.25
C ARG A 7 2.23 -8.42 -4.92
N HIS A 8 1.15 -8.45 -4.13
CA HIS A 8 1.15 -7.93 -2.75
C HIS A 8 2.16 -8.65 -1.85
N THR A 9 2.16 -9.98 -1.86
CA THR A 9 3.17 -10.76 -1.15
C THR A 9 4.55 -10.49 -1.71
N ARG A 10 4.69 -10.18 -3.01
CA ARG A 10 5.97 -9.80 -3.59
C ARG A 10 6.47 -8.48 -3.05
N ARG A 11 5.65 -7.45 -2.83
CA ARG A 11 6.10 -6.22 -2.15
C ARG A 11 6.56 -6.51 -0.72
N ALA A 12 5.79 -7.28 0.05
CA ALA A 12 6.18 -7.65 1.41
C ALA A 12 7.45 -8.51 1.45
N VAL A 13 7.62 -9.44 0.51
CA VAL A 13 8.83 -10.26 0.36
C VAL A 13 10.04 -9.42 -0.04
N LEU A 14 9.87 -8.46 -0.95
CA LEU A 14 10.93 -7.52 -1.30
C LEU A 14 11.36 -6.71 -0.08
N GLN A 15 10.40 -6.21 0.72
CA GLN A 15 10.69 -5.48 1.96
C GLN A 15 11.47 -6.37 2.93
N ALA A 16 10.97 -7.57 3.21
CA ALA A 16 11.62 -8.51 4.12
C ALA A 16 13.03 -8.91 3.65
N ALA A 17 13.25 -9.06 2.34
CA ALA A 17 14.57 -9.34 1.78
C ALA A 17 15.54 -8.17 1.98
N VAL A 18 15.07 -6.93 1.75
CA VAL A 18 15.86 -5.72 2.01
C VAL A 18 16.17 -5.59 3.49
N ASP A 19 15.19 -5.76 4.38
CA ASP A 19 15.37 -5.65 5.83
C ASP A 19 16.38 -6.70 6.35
N ALA A 20 16.35 -7.91 5.80
CA ALA A 20 17.24 -9.00 6.22
C ALA A 20 18.64 -8.93 5.61
N GLY A 21 18.80 -8.32 4.42
CA GLY A 21 20.00 -8.47 3.60
C GLY A 21 20.68 -7.19 3.13
N ALA A 22 20.10 -6.01 3.38
CA ALA A 22 20.70 -4.76 2.94
C ALA A 22 21.97 -4.43 3.73
N ARG A 23 23.06 -4.12 3.01
CA ARG A 23 24.33 -3.72 3.65
C ARG A 23 24.23 -2.44 4.48
N CYS A 24 23.27 -1.56 4.16
CA CYS A 24 23.06 -0.32 4.92
C CYS A 24 22.29 -0.56 6.23
N ALA A 25 21.82 -1.79 6.50
CA ALA A 25 21.19 -2.10 7.78
C ALA A 25 22.15 -1.80 8.94
N GLY A 26 21.71 -0.98 9.89
CA GLY A 26 22.52 -0.54 11.03
C GLY A 26 23.59 0.51 10.72
N THR A 27 23.64 1.03 9.49
CA THR A 27 24.44 2.22 9.17
C THR A 27 23.64 3.49 9.42
N ASP A 28 24.35 4.59 9.63
CA ASP A 28 23.77 5.92 9.77
C ASP A 28 22.96 6.31 8.51
N PRO A 29 21.64 6.53 8.63
CA PRO A 29 20.79 6.94 7.51
C PRO A 29 21.25 8.23 6.85
N ASP A 30 21.82 9.16 7.62
CA ASP A 30 22.20 10.49 7.13
C ASP A 30 23.20 10.38 5.99
N LYS A 31 23.99 9.30 5.90
CA LYS A 31 24.90 9.03 4.77
C LYS A 31 24.21 9.00 3.41
N PHE A 32 22.93 8.65 3.36
CA PHE A 32 22.17 8.46 2.13
C PHE A 32 21.23 9.62 1.81
N PHE A 33 21.06 10.57 2.73
CA PHE A 33 20.21 11.74 2.57
C PHE A 33 21.03 13.02 2.65
N ARG A 34 20.68 14.00 1.82
CA ARG A 34 21.27 15.34 1.89
C ARG A 34 20.80 16.02 3.17
N ALA A 35 21.73 16.63 3.90
CA ALA A 35 21.38 17.36 5.13
C ALA A 35 20.86 18.77 4.81
N ASP A 36 20.06 19.32 5.72
CA ASP A 36 19.57 20.68 5.62
C ASP A 36 20.74 21.68 5.61
N GLY A 37 20.76 22.55 4.61
CA GLY A 37 21.83 23.56 4.45
C GLY A 37 23.17 23.00 3.96
N GLU A 38 23.28 21.70 3.68
CA GLU A 38 24.50 21.11 3.12
C GLU A 38 24.78 21.69 1.73
N THR A 39 26.04 22.07 1.50
CA THR A 39 26.42 22.61 0.19
C THR A 39 26.38 21.51 -0.87
N TYR A 40 26.18 21.91 -2.11
CA TYR A 40 26.15 20.96 -3.23
C TYR A 40 27.46 20.17 -3.38
N ILE A 41 28.61 20.79 -3.08
CA ILE A 41 29.93 20.15 -3.21
C ILE A 41 30.12 19.06 -2.15
N GLU A 42 29.77 19.35 -0.89
CA GLU A 42 29.81 18.36 0.20
C GLU A 42 28.88 17.19 -0.10
N TRP A 43 27.64 17.49 -0.53
CA TRP A 43 26.69 16.46 -0.92
C TRP A 43 27.20 15.63 -2.09
N GLN A 44 27.76 16.23 -3.15
CA GLN A 44 28.30 15.52 -4.32
C GLN A 44 29.32 14.43 -3.94
N ALA A 45 30.26 14.75 -3.05
CA ALA A 45 31.28 13.80 -2.62
C ALA A 45 30.64 12.63 -1.85
N ARG A 46 29.75 12.94 -0.89
CA ARG A 46 29.05 11.95 -0.07
C ARG A 46 28.08 11.09 -0.88
N ARG A 47 27.37 11.69 -1.82
CA ARG A 47 26.50 11.02 -2.80
C ARG A 47 27.28 9.98 -3.61
N ALA A 48 28.47 10.32 -4.09
CA ALA A 48 29.31 9.37 -4.82
C ALA A 48 29.73 8.16 -3.95
N GLU A 49 30.00 8.38 -2.66
CA GLU A 49 30.26 7.30 -1.71
C GLU A 49 29.02 6.44 -1.45
N ALA A 50 27.86 7.06 -1.21
CA ALA A 50 26.59 6.37 -1.02
C ALA A 50 26.23 5.51 -2.24
N ILE A 51 26.43 6.02 -3.46
CA ILE A 51 26.21 5.29 -4.71
C ILE A 51 27.12 4.05 -4.76
N ARG A 52 28.42 4.21 -4.50
CA ARG A 52 29.36 3.07 -4.46
C ARG A 52 28.95 2.02 -3.42
N PHE A 53 28.55 2.48 -2.23
CA PHE A 53 28.09 1.61 -1.15
C PHE A 53 26.87 0.78 -1.58
N CYS A 54 25.83 1.44 -2.11
CA CYS A 54 24.62 0.77 -2.57
C CYS A 54 24.85 -0.13 -3.79
N SER A 55 25.77 0.25 -4.69
CA SER A 55 26.08 -0.52 -5.91
C SER A 55 26.63 -1.92 -5.59
N GLY A 56 27.35 -2.05 -4.47
CA GLY A 56 27.83 -3.35 -3.97
C GLY A 56 26.80 -4.15 -3.16
N CYS A 57 25.63 -3.60 -2.85
CA CYS A 57 24.65 -4.26 -1.99
C CYS A 57 23.97 -5.44 -2.72
N PRO A 58 23.92 -6.65 -2.11
CA PRO A 58 23.26 -7.79 -2.75
C PRO A 58 21.75 -7.57 -2.92
N MET A 59 21.14 -6.73 -2.06
CA MET A 59 19.71 -6.39 -2.13
C MET A 59 19.42 -5.21 -3.06
N ARG A 60 20.39 -4.74 -3.86
CA ARG A 60 20.24 -3.54 -4.70
C ARG A 60 19.01 -3.61 -5.60
N ALA A 61 18.83 -4.70 -6.35
CA ALA A 61 17.71 -4.85 -7.27
C ALA A 61 16.35 -4.89 -6.56
N ALA A 62 16.29 -5.51 -5.37
CA ALA A 62 15.07 -5.54 -4.56
C ALA A 62 14.75 -4.15 -3.99
N CYS A 63 15.77 -3.44 -3.52
CA CYS A 63 15.66 -2.07 -3.01
C CYS A 63 15.24 -1.08 -4.10
N GLU A 64 15.75 -1.26 -5.33
CA GLU A 64 15.36 -0.46 -6.51
C GLU A 64 13.89 -0.66 -6.85
N GLU A 65 13.44 -1.91 -6.98
CA GLU A 65 12.03 -2.21 -7.27
C GLU A 65 11.09 -1.66 -6.18
N LEU A 66 11.50 -1.68 -4.91
CA LEU A 66 10.74 -1.03 -3.83
C LEU A 66 10.70 0.49 -3.97
N ALA A 67 11.85 1.14 -4.20
CA ALA A 67 11.94 2.58 -4.37
C ALA A 67 11.02 3.07 -5.50
N LEU A 68 11.00 2.33 -6.62
CA LEU A 68 10.13 2.64 -7.76
C LEU A 68 8.64 2.50 -7.44
N ARG A 69 8.25 1.48 -6.66
CA ARG A 69 6.87 1.26 -6.22
C ARG A 69 6.40 2.29 -5.20
N ASP A 70 7.31 2.74 -4.34
CA ASP A 70 7.04 3.72 -3.28
C ASP A 70 7.02 5.16 -3.79
N GLY A 71 7.52 5.39 -5.00
CA GLY A 71 7.56 6.72 -5.60
C GLY A 71 8.75 7.55 -5.13
N ASP A 72 9.81 6.91 -4.65
CA ASP A 72 11.02 7.58 -4.15
C ASP A 72 11.77 8.36 -5.24
N GLY A 73 12.34 9.49 -4.84
CA GLY A 73 13.13 10.34 -5.71
C GLY A 73 12.28 11.38 -6.46
N ASP A 74 12.89 12.54 -6.65
CA ASP A 74 12.32 13.71 -7.32
C ASP A 74 13.18 14.05 -8.55
N ALA A 75 12.53 14.38 -9.66
CA ALA A 75 13.21 14.81 -10.88
C ALA A 75 13.89 16.19 -10.73
N GLN A 76 13.47 17.00 -9.75
CA GLN A 76 13.96 18.36 -9.53
C GLN A 76 14.87 18.48 -8.30
N ALA A 77 14.93 17.46 -7.45
CA ALA A 77 15.68 17.51 -6.20
C ALA A 77 16.69 16.36 -6.09
N ASP A 78 17.92 16.70 -5.69
CA ASP A 78 19.00 15.75 -5.41
C ASP A 78 19.20 15.67 -3.89
N GLU A 79 18.30 14.95 -3.24
CA GLU A 79 18.19 14.90 -1.77
C GLU A 79 18.54 13.54 -1.20
N MET A 80 18.72 12.51 -2.04
CA MET A 80 18.89 11.14 -1.55
C MET A 80 19.56 10.22 -2.55
N VAL A 81 20.14 9.14 -2.02
CA VAL A 81 20.60 7.97 -2.76
C VAL A 81 19.90 6.73 -2.24
N ARG A 82 19.26 5.97 -3.13
CA ARG A 82 18.68 4.67 -2.81
C ARG A 82 18.93 3.70 -3.96
N ALA A 83 19.24 2.45 -3.61
CA ALA A 83 19.58 1.39 -4.57
C ALA A 83 20.74 1.73 -5.54
N GLY A 84 21.60 2.68 -5.16
CA GLY A 84 22.73 3.13 -5.98
C GLY A 84 22.35 4.18 -7.03
N LEU A 85 21.15 4.73 -6.94
CA LEU A 85 20.63 5.76 -7.81
C LEU A 85 20.33 7.02 -6.99
N THR A 86 20.54 8.18 -7.60
CA THR A 86 20.06 9.47 -7.09
C THR A 86 18.54 9.58 -7.20
N GLY A 87 17.95 10.53 -6.47
CA GLY A 87 16.52 10.83 -6.58
C GLY A 87 16.07 11.12 -8.03
N GLN A 88 16.88 11.86 -8.78
CA GLN A 88 16.61 12.19 -10.18
C GLN A 88 16.68 10.97 -11.09
N GLU A 89 17.66 10.09 -10.90
CA GLU A 89 17.76 8.84 -11.66
C GLU A 89 16.60 7.90 -11.35
N LEU A 90 16.19 7.78 -10.08
CA LEU A 90 15.00 7.01 -9.70
C LEU A 90 13.72 7.56 -10.36
N ALA A 91 13.56 8.89 -10.39
CA ALA A 91 12.45 9.53 -11.08
C ALA A 91 12.47 9.24 -12.58
N ALA A 92 13.64 9.27 -13.22
CA ALA A 92 13.81 8.93 -14.63
C ALA A 92 13.48 7.45 -14.92
N VAL A 93 13.96 6.52 -14.08
CA VAL A 93 13.66 5.09 -14.20
C VAL A 93 12.16 4.84 -13.98
N ARG A 94 11.54 5.51 -13.00
CA ARG A 94 10.10 5.43 -12.77
C ARG A 94 9.31 5.92 -13.98
N ALA A 95 9.70 7.04 -14.58
CA ALA A 95 9.06 7.56 -15.78
C ALA A 95 9.20 6.59 -16.97
N ALA A 96 10.39 6.01 -17.18
CA ALA A 96 10.63 5.03 -18.24
C ALA A 96 9.84 3.72 -18.06
N GLN A 97 9.45 3.40 -16.82
CA GLN A 97 8.73 2.16 -16.48
C GLN A 97 7.30 2.41 -15.97
N ALA A 98 6.74 3.59 -16.23
CA ALA A 98 5.47 4.03 -15.65
C ALA A 98 4.34 3.02 -15.89
N GLU A 99 4.22 2.50 -17.12
CA GLU A 99 3.18 1.52 -17.47
C GLU A 99 3.29 0.22 -16.66
N ARG A 100 4.51 -0.32 -16.51
CA ARG A 100 4.78 -1.51 -15.70
C ARG A 100 4.45 -1.26 -14.23
N LEU A 101 4.86 -0.09 -13.73
CA LEU A 101 4.74 0.25 -12.31
C LEU A 101 3.29 0.53 -11.90
N THR A 102 2.47 1.19 -12.71
CA THR A 102 1.06 1.45 -12.39
C THR A 102 0.32 0.18 -12.00
N ALA A 103 0.40 -0.87 -12.81
CA ALA A 103 -0.29 -2.13 -12.55
C ALA A 103 0.24 -2.88 -11.31
N VAL A 104 1.48 -2.62 -10.92
CA VAL A 104 2.14 -3.23 -9.76
C VAL A 104 1.79 -2.44 -8.49
N VAL A 105 1.85 -1.11 -8.55
CA VAL A 105 1.51 -0.20 -7.46
C VAL A 105 0.02 -0.28 -7.12
N ASP A 106 -0.86 -0.33 -8.12
CA ASP A 106 -2.30 -0.53 -7.89
C ASP A 106 -2.59 -1.90 -7.26
N ALA A 107 -1.83 -2.92 -7.67
CA ALA A 107 -1.85 -4.23 -7.05
C ALA A 107 -1.08 -4.29 -5.71
N ASP A 108 -0.39 -3.22 -5.28
CA ASP A 108 0.17 -3.07 -3.94
C ASP A 108 -0.80 -2.26 -3.03
N ARG A 109 -1.74 -1.51 -3.61
CA ARG A 109 -2.70 -0.60 -2.93
C ARG A 109 -4.01 -1.26 -2.43
N ASP A 110 -4.13 -2.58 -2.48
CA ASP A 110 -5.19 -3.47 -1.93
C ASP A 110 -6.59 -2.84 -1.81
N THR A 111 -7.29 -2.88 -2.92
CA THR A 111 -8.68 -2.44 -3.08
C THR A 111 -9.68 -3.32 -2.31
N GLU A 112 -9.35 -4.57 -1.97
CA GLU A 112 -10.25 -5.47 -1.22
C GLU A 112 -10.32 -5.07 0.26
N GLY A 113 -9.23 -4.54 0.84
CA GLY A 113 -9.24 -3.90 2.15
C GLY A 113 -10.14 -2.65 2.16
N ARG A 114 -9.96 -1.76 1.18
CA ARG A 114 -10.79 -0.55 1.04
C ARG A 114 -12.28 -0.86 0.81
N GLN A 115 -12.60 -1.91 0.07
CA GLN A 115 -13.98 -2.37 -0.12
C GLN A 115 -14.58 -2.98 1.16
N LEU A 116 -13.79 -3.70 1.95
CA LEU A 116 -14.22 -4.17 3.27
C LEU A 116 -14.53 -2.98 4.20
N ASP A 117 -13.67 -1.97 4.22
CA ASP A 117 -13.86 -0.78 5.06
C ASP A 117 -15.08 0.04 4.62
N ALA A 118 -15.30 0.16 3.30
CA ALA A 118 -16.49 0.79 2.74
C ALA A 118 -17.78 0.05 3.11
N LEU A 119 -17.82 -1.29 2.98
CA LEU A 119 -18.98 -2.11 3.35
C LEU A 119 -19.27 -2.06 4.85
N VAL A 120 -18.24 -2.01 5.69
CA VAL A 120 -18.39 -1.86 7.15
C VAL A 120 -18.93 -0.47 7.48
N THR A 121 -18.44 0.58 6.83
CA THR A 121 -18.92 1.95 7.00
C THR A 121 -20.39 2.08 6.59
N GLU A 122 -20.78 1.50 5.44
CA GLU A 122 -22.17 1.50 4.97
C GLU A 122 -23.08 0.69 5.91
N PHE A 123 -22.58 -0.42 6.48
CA PHE A 123 -23.33 -1.20 7.47
C PHE A 123 -23.64 -0.39 8.73
N TYR A 124 -22.65 0.33 9.29
CA TYR A 124 -22.87 1.19 10.45
C TYR A 124 -23.76 2.39 10.12
N ALA A 125 -23.59 3.01 8.95
CA ALA A 125 -24.45 4.09 8.50
C ALA A 125 -25.92 3.64 8.37
N GLU A 126 -26.16 2.44 7.86
CA GLU A 126 -27.50 1.86 7.77
C GLU A 126 -28.06 1.51 9.15
N ALA A 127 -27.26 0.96 10.06
CA ALA A 127 -27.67 0.63 11.43
C ALA A 127 -28.08 1.87 12.24
N CYS A 128 -27.43 3.02 12.00
CA CYS A 128 -27.72 4.27 12.69
C CYS A 128 -28.95 5.02 12.13
N LYS A 129 -29.53 4.59 11.01
CA LYS A 129 -30.78 5.19 10.51
C LYS A 129 -31.93 4.87 11.45
N ASN A 130 -32.68 5.89 11.87
CA ASN A 130 -33.90 5.70 12.65
C ASN A 130 -35.10 5.44 11.71
N PRO A 131 -35.63 4.21 11.63
CA PRO A 131 -36.74 3.87 10.73
C PRO A 131 -38.06 4.54 11.13
N ASP A 132 -38.16 5.08 12.35
CA ASP A 132 -39.36 5.73 12.90
C ASP A 132 -39.40 7.25 12.67
N SER A 133 -38.37 7.84 12.05
CA SER A 133 -38.21 9.30 11.94
C SER A 133 -39.21 10.03 11.01
N SER A 134 -40.19 9.36 10.40
CA SER A 134 -41.20 10.06 9.59
C SER A 134 -42.34 10.59 10.47
N ARG A 135 -42.53 11.91 10.45
CA ARG A 135 -43.61 12.62 11.14
C ARG A 135 -45.04 12.16 10.75
N ASN A 136 -45.22 11.46 9.61
CA ASN A 136 -46.52 11.09 9.04
C ASN A 136 -46.69 9.58 8.70
N GLY A 137 -45.80 8.69 9.18
CA GLY A 137 -45.85 7.26 8.84
C GLY A 137 -46.50 6.42 9.93
N GLY A 138 -47.68 5.85 9.68
CA GLY A 138 -48.35 4.96 10.64
C GLY A 138 -47.55 3.66 10.94
N ALA A 139 -47.93 2.94 11.99
CA ALA A 139 -47.21 1.75 12.50
C ALA A 139 -46.93 0.65 11.45
N ARG A 140 -47.76 0.53 10.42
CA ARG A 140 -47.53 -0.41 9.31
C ARG A 140 -46.33 -0.02 8.43
N ASN A 141 -46.09 1.29 8.29
CA ASN A 141 -44.97 1.84 7.50
C ASN A 141 -43.64 1.82 8.26
N SER A 142 -43.65 1.88 9.60
CA SER A 142 -42.42 1.69 10.39
C SER A 142 -41.94 0.23 10.33
N VAL A 143 -42.85 -0.74 10.48
CA VAL A 143 -42.51 -2.18 10.38
C VAL A 143 -41.91 -2.53 9.01
N LEU A 144 -42.50 -2.03 7.93
CA LEU A 144 -41.97 -2.24 6.57
C LEU A 144 -40.56 -1.65 6.41
N ARG A 145 -40.32 -0.42 6.90
CA ARG A 145 -39.01 0.23 6.86
C ARG A 145 -37.96 -0.48 7.71
N GLN A 146 -38.34 -0.95 8.89
CA GLN A 146 -37.46 -1.73 9.76
C GLN A 146 -37.07 -3.07 9.11
N SER A 147 -38.02 -3.72 8.42
CA SER A 147 -37.73 -4.94 7.66
C SER A 147 -36.74 -4.69 6.51
N ALA A 148 -36.92 -3.60 5.76
CA ALA A 148 -36.05 -3.23 4.65
C ALA A 148 -34.63 -2.85 5.12
N GLN A 149 -34.52 -2.12 6.23
CA GLN A 149 -33.24 -1.80 6.87
C GLN A 149 -32.51 -3.06 7.33
N THR A 150 -33.21 -3.98 7.99
CA THR A 150 -32.65 -5.26 8.44
C THR A 150 -32.14 -6.09 7.27
N GLU A 151 -32.88 -6.13 6.16
CA GLU A 151 -32.49 -6.84 4.95
C GLU A 151 -31.23 -6.23 4.31
N ARG A 152 -31.15 -4.90 4.26
CA ARG A 152 -29.97 -4.19 3.75
C ARG A 152 -28.74 -4.45 4.61
N MET A 153 -28.88 -4.42 5.94
CA MET A 153 -27.80 -4.75 6.87
C MET A 153 -27.32 -6.20 6.68
N ARG A 154 -28.23 -7.16 6.53
CA ARG A 154 -27.88 -8.57 6.25
C ARG A 154 -27.12 -8.71 4.94
N SER A 155 -27.58 -8.03 3.88
CA SER A 155 -26.91 -8.04 2.58
C SER A 155 -25.48 -7.52 2.67
N LEU A 156 -25.24 -6.38 3.33
CA LEU A 156 -23.90 -5.81 3.53
C LEU A 156 -23.00 -6.74 4.34
N ALA A 157 -23.53 -7.37 5.40
CA ALA A 157 -22.79 -8.33 6.21
C ALA A 157 -22.39 -9.59 5.43
N VAL A 158 -23.28 -10.09 4.57
CA VAL A 158 -23.00 -11.22 3.67
C VAL A 158 -21.90 -10.85 2.68
N GLN A 159 -21.95 -9.66 2.07
CA GLN A 159 -20.92 -9.19 1.14
C GLN A 159 -19.54 -9.10 1.81
N ALA A 160 -19.46 -8.49 3.00
CA ALA A 160 -18.20 -8.41 3.76
C ALA A 160 -17.68 -9.80 4.16
N ARG A 161 -18.56 -10.72 4.58
CA ARG A 161 -18.20 -12.11 4.90
C ARG A 161 -17.66 -12.84 3.69
N THR A 162 -18.28 -12.69 2.52
CA THR A 162 -17.83 -13.31 1.26
C THR A 162 -16.43 -12.85 0.89
N ILE A 163 -16.13 -11.55 0.96
CA ILE A 163 -14.78 -11.02 0.68
C ILE A 163 -13.76 -11.56 1.70
N ARG A 164 -14.10 -11.62 2.99
CA ARG A 164 -13.21 -12.18 4.04
C ARG A 164 -12.93 -13.68 3.83
N ILE A 165 -13.95 -14.47 3.49
CA ILE A 165 -13.81 -15.91 3.20
C ILE A 165 -12.92 -16.11 1.98
N ALA A 166 -13.18 -15.34 0.91
CA ALA A 166 -12.37 -15.41 -0.31
C ALA A 166 -10.91 -15.03 -0.02
N ARG A 167 -10.65 -14.01 0.82
CA ARG A 167 -9.31 -13.61 1.26
C ARG A 167 -8.61 -14.73 2.03
N ARG A 168 -9.26 -15.33 3.03
CA ARG A 168 -8.71 -16.44 3.83
C ARG A 168 -8.37 -17.67 2.98
N ALA A 169 -9.30 -18.08 2.12
CA ALA A 169 -9.12 -19.23 1.24
C ALA A 169 -7.91 -19.04 0.31
N ARG A 170 -7.74 -17.83 -0.25
CA ARG A 170 -6.61 -17.57 -1.15
C ARG A 170 -5.27 -17.41 -0.43
N SER A 171 -5.25 -16.97 0.83
CA SER A 171 -4.06 -16.87 1.68
C SER A 171 -3.61 -18.20 2.31
N GLY A 172 -4.24 -19.32 1.94
CA GLY A 172 -3.88 -20.66 2.44
C GLY A 172 -4.41 -20.97 3.84
N TRP A 173 -5.26 -20.10 4.41
CA TRP A 173 -5.92 -20.28 5.71
C TRP A 173 -7.29 -20.96 5.55
N GLY A 174 -7.37 -21.96 4.69
CA GLY A 174 -8.61 -22.66 4.36
C GLY A 174 -9.00 -23.68 5.43
N VAL A 175 -9.93 -23.29 6.31
CA VAL A 175 -10.69 -24.11 7.26
C VAL A 175 -9.86 -24.70 8.43
N ALA A 176 -9.72 -23.94 9.51
CA ALA A 176 -9.80 -24.57 10.82
C ALA A 176 -11.27 -24.95 11.03
N ALA A 177 -11.50 -26.21 11.42
CA ALA A 177 -12.80 -26.88 11.57
C ALA A 177 -13.89 -26.05 12.24
#